data_AF-A0A2P5GUV0-F1
#
_entry.id   AF-A0A2P5GUV0-F1
#
_cell.length_a   1.000
_cell.length_b   1.000
_cell.length_c   1.000
_cell.angle_alpha   90.00
_cell.angle_beta   90.00
_cell.angle_gamma   90.00
#
_symmetry.space_group_name_H-M   'P 1'
#
loop_
_entity.id
_entity.type
_entity.pdbx_description
1 polymer ?
#
loop_
_entity_poly.entity_id
_entity_poly.type
_entity_poly.pdbx_seq_one_letter_code
_entity_poly.pdbx_strand_id
1 'polypeptide(L)'
;MKIAVFVLLFLSLGQQTAFAASPTKSVWQIIHILRNRSAMTPESVEQDLNTRLRLQQQNEYTVFYTGEGPALNDELRIAHVDFRMPVTSPRNSFLVLSLEGKGCITLEDVKKHYGGLALSQVPHGHSLEEQTGYRTVFNHWALGFGFKEKRPDCLASVVFDSDK
;
A
#
# COMPACT_ATOMS: atom_id res chain seq x y z
N MET A 1 40.79 -44.40 50.50
CA MET A 1 39.69 -44.66 49.55
C MET A 1 39.17 -43.30 49.09
N LYS A 2 39.39 -42.96 47.81
CA LYS A 2 39.13 -41.64 47.20
C LYS A 2 37.76 -41.63 46.55
N ILE A 3 36.96 -40.59 46.77
CA ILE A 3 35.84 -40.24 45.88
C ILE A 3 35.95 -38.75 45.60
N ALA A 4 36.31 -38.42 44.36
CA ALA A 4 36.27 -37.07 43.83
C ALA A 4 34.99 -36.94 43.00
N VAL A 5 34.11 -36.01 43.37
CA VAL A 5 32.86 -35.72 42.66
C VAL A 5 33.18 -34.69 41.57
N PHE A 6 32.97 -35.06 40.31
CA PHE A 6 33.09 -34.17 39.16
C PHE A 6 31.72 -33.53 38.91
N VAL A 7 31.60 -32.23 39.15
CA VAL A 7 30.40 -31.45 38.80
C VAL A 7 30.57 -30.95 37.36
N LEU A 8 29.78 -31.50 36.45
CA LEU A 8 29.70 -31.05 35.05
C LEU A 8 28.74 -29.86 34.96
N LEU A 9 29.30 -28.65 34.82
CA LEU A 9 28.56 -27.43 34.52
C LEU A 9 28.23 -27.40 33.02
N PHE A 10 26.98 -27.71 32.66
CA PHE A 10 26.48 -27.48 31.30
C PHE A 10 26.17 -25.98 31.12
N LEU A 11 27.08 -25.26 30.46
CA LEU A 11 26.84 -23.90 29.97
C LEU A 11 25.87 -23.96 28.78
N SER A 12 24.59 -23.69 29.03
CA SER A 12 23.61 -23.45 27.96
C SER A 12 23.91 -22.09 27.30
N LEU A 13 24.47 -22.09 26.09
CA LEU A 13 24.52 -20.92 25.24
C LEU A 13 23.08 -20.51 24.89
N GLY A 14 22.59 -19.43 25.49
CA GLY A 14 21.35 -18.79 25.09
C GLY A 14 21.48 -18.25 23.67
N GLN A 15 20.82 -18.88 22.71
CA GLN A 15 20.66 -18.33 21.36
C GLN A 15 19.66 -17.17 21.44
N GLN A 16 20.16 -15.94 21.40
CA GLN A 16 19.33 -14.76 21.18
C GLN A 16 18.96 -14.72 19.70
N THR A 17 17.75 -15.19 19.36
CA THR A 17 17.18 -14.93 18.04
C THR A 17 16.76 -13.47 17.99
N ALA A 18 17.61 -12.61 17.45
CA ALA A 18 17.19 -11.29 17.02
C ALA A 18 16.13 -11.48 15.91
N PHE A 19 14.87 -11.12 16.18
CA PHE A 19 13.87 -10.96 15.13
C PHE A 19 14.31 -9.77 14.29
N ALA A 20 14.98 -10.02 13.16
CA ALA A 20 15.26 -8.97 12.20
C ALA A 20 13.93 -8.34 11.76
N ALA A 21 13.75 -7.05 12.03
CA ALA A 21 12.63 -6.30 11.47
C ALA A 21 12.68 -6.45 9.95
N SER A 22 11.59 -6.93 9.35
CA SER A 22 11.54 -7.02 7.88
C SER A 22 11.70 -5.62 7.29
N PRO A 23 12.52 -5.45 6.24
CA PRO A 23 12.71 -4.15 5.62
C PRO A 23 11.35 -3.61 5.14
N THR A 24 11.07 -2.36 5.49
CA THR A 24 9.88 -1.64 5.02
C THR A 24 9.92 -1.51 3.50
N LYS A 25 8.75 -1.47 2.88
CA LYS A 25 8.62 -1.40 1.41
C LYS A 25 8.49 0.06 0.97
N SER A 26 9.05 0.41 -0.18
CA SER A 26 8.75 1.71 -0.82
C SER A 26 7.37 1.69 -1.49
N VAL A 27 6.83 2.88 -1.80
CA VAL A 27 5.59 3.02 -2.60
C VAL A 27 5.69 2.21 -3.90
N TRP A 28 6.85 2.24 -4.57
CA TRP A 28 7.05 1.53 -5.84
C TRP A 28 6.97 0.01 -5.70
N GLN A 29 7.53 -0.54 -4.61
CA GLN A 29 7.44 -1.97 -4.33
C GLN A 29 5.99 -2.38 -4.02
N ILE A 30 5.25 -1.56 -3.26
CA ILE A 30 3.82 -1.80 -3.01
C ILE A 30 3.03 -1.81 -4.33
N ILE A 31 3.26 -0.82 -5.20
CA ILE A 31 2.55 -0.77 -6.49
C ILE A 31 2.89 -1.98 -7.36
N HIS A 32 4.16 -2.41 -7.38
CA HIS A 32 4.58 -3.59 -8.12
C HIS A 32 3.92 -4.88 -7.63
N ILE A 33 3.84 -5.09 -6.31
CA ILE A 33 3.20 -6.26 -5.69
C ILE A 33 1.72 -6.30 -6.05
N LEU A 34 1.01 -5.19 -5.80
CA LEU A 34 -0.42 -5.09 -6.03
C LEU A 34 -0.79 -5.26 -7.51
N ARG A 35 -0.09 -4.59 -8.43
CA ARG A 35 -0.42 -4.64 -9.86
C ARG A 35 -0.17 -6.00 -10.51
N ASN A 36 0.67 -6.86 -9.90
CA ASN A 36 0.97 -8.19 -10.45
C ASN A 36 -0.19 -9.18 -10.28
N ARG A 37 -1.21 -8.85 -9.48
CA ARG A 37 -2.43 -9.67 -9.37
C ARG A 37 -3.40 -9.31 -10.47
N SER A 38 -4.02 -10.30 -11.10
CA SER A 38 -5.08 -10.13 -12.12
C SER A 38 -6.43 -9.70 -11.55
N ALA A 39 -6.60 -9.76 -10.23
CA ALA A 39 -7.79 -9.36 -9.47
C ALA A 39 -7.38 -9.16 -8.01
N MET A 40 -8.08 -8.31 -7.28
CA MET A 40 -7.87 -8.12 -5.84
C MET A 40 -9.09 -8.60 -5.06
N THR A 41 -8.82 -9.33 -3.98
CA THR A 41 -9.78 -9.65 -2.91
C THR A 41 -9.32 -8.97 -1.61
N PRO A 42 -10.19 -8.84 -0.59
CA PRO A 42 -9.79 -8.29 0.70
C PRO A 42 -8.58 -9.03 1.28
N GLU A 43 -8.56 -10.35 1.23
CA GLU A 43 -7.47 -11.19 1.76
C GLU A 43 -6.15 -10.94 1.02
N SER A 44 -6.22 -10.76 -0.31
CA SER A 44 -5.02 -10.47 -1.09
C SER A 44 -4.43 -9.09 -0.77
N VAL A 45 -5.29 -8.08 -0.54
CA VAL A 45 -4.87 -6.73 -0.17
C VAL A 45 -4.29 -6.72 1.24
N GLU A 46 -4.94 -7.42 2.18
CA GLU A 46 -4.43 -7.61 3.54
C GLU A 46 -3.04 -8.25 3.54
N GLN A 47 -2.85 -9.32 2.74
CA GLN A 47 -1.57 -10.01 2.63
C GLN A 47 -0.49 -9.11 2.03
N ASP A 48 -0.78 -8.42 0.91
CA ASP A 48 0.22 -7.63 0.18
C ASP A 48 0.65 -6.38 0.95
N LEU A 49 -0.29 -5.76 1.66
CA LEU A 49 -0.03 -4.58 2.50
C LEU A 49 0.37 -4.95 3.93
N ASN A 50 0.29 -6.22 4.34
CA ASN A 50 0.43 -6.65 5.73
C ASN A 50 -0.45 -5.82 6.67
N THR A 51 -1.74 -5.75 6.36
CA THR A 51 -2.74 -4.98 7.11
C THR A 51 -4.03 -5.76 7.31
N ARG A 52 -4.99 -5.16 8.01
CA ARG A 52 -6.37 -5.64 8.15
C ARG A 52 -7.34 -4.65 7.52
N LEU A 53 -8.26 -5.19 6.73
CA LEU A 53 -9.39 -4.48 6.19
C LEU A 53 -10.61 -4.75 7.04
N ARG A 54 -11.41 -3.72 7.26
CA ARG A 54 -12.70 -3.80 7.95
C ARG A 54 -13.80 -3.53 6.94
N LEU A 55 -14.82 -4.38 6.94
CA LEU A 55 -16.06 -4.11 6.21
C LEU A 55 -16.66 -2.79 6.74
N GLN A 56 -16.82 -1.82 5.85
CA GLN A 56 -17.43 -0.53 6.17
C GLN A 56 -18.93 -0.56 5.88
N GLN A 57 -19.30 -1.00 4.68
CA GLN A 57 -20.68 -1.14 4.24
C GLN A 57 -20.76 -2.03 3.00
N GLN A 58 -21.97 -2.42 2.63
CA GLN A 58 -22.26 -3.13 1.40
C GLN A 58 -23.56 -2.60 0.81
N ASN A 59 -23.61 -2.46 -0.51
CA ASN A 59 -24.86 -2.27 -1.25
C ASN A 59 -25.06 -3.44 -2.23
N GLU A 60 -26.07 -3.34 -3.10
CA GLU A 60 -26.39 -4.39 -4.08
C GLU A 60 -25.24 -4.70 -5.06
N TYR A 61 -24.35 -3.73 -5.31
CA TYR A 61 -23.32 -3.82 -6.35
C TYR A 61 -21.91 -3.98 -5.79
N THR A 62 -21.62 -3.42 -4.62
CA THR A 62 -20.26 -3.22 -4.12
C THR A 62 -20.18 -3.46 -2.62
N VAL A 63 -19.12 -4.15 -2.23
CA VAL A 63 -18.67 -4.29 -0.85
C VAL A 63 -17.53 -3.30 -0.62
N PHE A 64 -17.64 -2.48 0.42
CA PHE A 64 -16.70 -1.42 0.76
C PHE A 64 -15.92 -1.80 2.00
N TYR A 65 -14.61 -1.77 1.88
CA TYR A 65 -13.67 -2.05 2.95
C TYR A 65 -12.78 -0.85 3.22
N THR A 66 -12.41 -0.67 4.47
CA THR A 66 -11.49 0.37 4.90
C THR A 66 -10.40 -0.18 5.80
N GLY A 67 -9.23 0.42 5.76
CA GLY A 67 -8.14 0.10 6.67
C GLY A 67 -7.08 1.20 6.69
N GLU A 68 -6.02 0.93 7.42
CA GLU A 68 -4.78 1.68 7.35
C GLU A 68 -3.70 0.75 6.80
N GLY A 69 -2.56 1.27 6.35
CA GLY A 69 -1.48 0.41 5.87
C GLY A 69 -0.17 0.65 6.63
N PRO A 70 0.90 -0.03 6.21
CA PRO A 70 2.17 0.02 6.91
C PRO A 70 2.88 1.36 6.71
N ALA A 71 3.86 1.61 7.57
CA ALA A 71 4.92 2.55 7.26
C ALA A 71 5.65 2.09 5.99
N LEU A 72 6.00 3.05 5.15
CA LEU A 72 6.76 2.84 3.93
C LEU A 72 8.17 3.40 4.13
N ASN A 73 9.03 3.12 3.15
CA ASN A 73 10.29 3.83 3.04
C ASN A 73 10.05 5.32 2.78
N ASP A 74 11.12 6.12 2.81
CA ASP A 74 11.09 7.51 2.38
C ASP A 74 10.21 8.43 3.27
N GLU A 75 10.08 8.10 4.57
CA GLU A 75 9.29 8.88 5.54
C GLU A 75 7.80 9.01 5.18
N LEU A 76 7.25 8.01 4.50
CA LEU A 76 5.84 7.90 4.13
C LEU A 76 5.15 6.76 4.89
N ARG A 77 3.82 6.80 4.91
CA ARG A 77 2.96 5.67 5.32
C ARG A 77 1.72 5.61 4.43
N ILE A 78 1.11 4.44 4.35
CA ILE A 78 -0.26 4.32 3.82
C ILE A 78 -1.22 4.70 4.95
N ALA A 79 -1.73 5.92 4.90
CA ALA A 79 -2.60 6.47 5.94
C ALA A 79 -4.02 5.93 5.86
N HIS A 80 -4.49 5.59 4.67
CA HIS A 80 -5.82 5.04 4.46
C HIS A 80 -5.82 4.08 3.28
N VAL A 81 -6.60 3.01 3.41
CA VAL A 81 -6.92 2.06 2.36
C VAL A 81 -8.43 2.08 2.17
N ASP A 82 -8.90 2.46 0.98
CA ASP A 82 -10.29 2.32 0.54
C ASP A 82 -10.31 1.26 -0.55
N PHE A 83 -10.90 0.10 -0.24
CA PHE A 83 -11.00 -1.02 -1.15
C PHE A 83 -12.46 -1.33 -1.45
N ARG A 84 -12.80 -1.37 -2.74
CA ARG A 84 -14.15 -1.59 -3.24
C ARG A 84 -14.14 -2.78 -4.16
N MET A 85 -14.96 -3.77 -3.84
CA MET A 85 -15.05 -4.99 -4.61
C MET A 85 -16.49 -5.20 -5.07
N PRO A 86 -16.74 -5.36 -6.38
CA PRO A 86 -18.06 -5.72 -6.86
C PRO A 86 -18.52 -7.06 -6.26
N VAL A 87 -19.79 -7.14 -5.89
CA VAL A 87 -20.39 -8.36 -5.32
C VAL A 87 -20.31 -9.54 -6.31
N THR A 88 -20.34 -9.25 -7.61
CA THR A 88 -20.37 -10.24 -8.67
C THR A 88 -18.99 -10.77 -9.07
N SER A 89 -17.91 -9.99 -8.88
CA SER A 89 -16.57 -10.40 -9.28
C SER A 89 -15.46 -9.54 -8.67
N PRO A 90 -14.35 -10.15 -8.19
CA PRO A 90 -13.17 -9.41 -7.75
C PRO A 90 -12.35 -8.81 -8.91
N ARG A 91 -12.67 -9.12 -10.17
CA ARG A 91 -11.91 -8.63 -11.34
C ARG A 91 -12.10 -7.13 -11.59
N ASN A 92 -13.18 -6.56 -11.10
CA ASN A 92 -13.56 -5.15 -11.31
C ASN A 92 -13.37 -4.31 -10.03
N SER A 93 -12.34 -4.64 -9.25
CA SER A 93 -12.08 -4.03 -7.95
C SER A 93 -11.39 -2.67 -8.09
N PHE A 94 -11.66 -1.78 -7.14
CA PHE A 94 -11.07 -0.46 -7.07
C PHE A 94 -10.35 -0.28 -5.72
N LEU A 95 -9.12 0.20 -5.74
CA LEU A 95 -8.30 0.40 -4.54
C LEU A 95 -7.71 1.81 -4.53
N VAL A 96 -7.88 2.53 -3.43
CA VAL A 96 -7.20 3.80 -3.17
C VAL A 96 -6.30 3.65 -1.97
N LEU A 97 -5.04 4.04 -2.13
CA LEU A 97 -4.06 4.18 -1.08
C LEU A 97 -3.79 5.67 -0.86
N SER A 98 -4.22 6.21 0.27
CA SER A 98 -3.86 7.58 0.67
C SER A 98 -2.52 7.57 1.38
N LEU A 99 -1.61 8.46 0.97
CA LEU A 99 -0.27 8.57 1.51
C LEU A 99 -0.14 9.81 2.39
N GLU A 100 0.57 9.66 3.51
CA GLU A 100 0.95 10.76 4.38
C GLU A 100 2.38 10.58 4.87
N GLY A 101 2.97 11.65 5.39
CA GLY A 101 4.30 11.65 5.97
C GLY A 101 5.10 12.89 5.58
N LYS A 102 6.35 12.92 6.04
CA LYS A 102 7.29 13.99 5.72
C LYS A 102 7.91 13.80 4.34
N GLY A 103 7.99 12.55 3.88
CA GLY A 103 8.39 12.20 2.53
C GLY A 103 7.57 12.87 1.45
N CYS A 104 8.19 13.01 0.27
CA CYS A 104 7.57 13.60 -0.90
C CYS A 104 8.02 12.85 -2.15
N ILE A 105 7.08 12.20 -2.83
CA ILE A 105 7.28 11.65 -4.16
C ILE A 105 6.73 12.67 -5.16
N THR A 106 7.59 13.19 -6.04
CA THR A 106 7.17 14.21 -7.00
C THR A 106 6.51 13.61 -8.23
N LEU A 107 5.82 14.44 -9.02
CA LEU A 107 5.34 14.02 -10.34
C LEU A 107 6.49 13.58 -11.26
N GLU A 108 7.68 14.18 -11.14
CA GLU A 108 8.86 13.75 -11.89
C GLU A 108 9.27 12.32 -11.50
N ASP A 109 9.21 11.99 -10.21
CA ASP A 109 9.52 10.63 -9.75
C ASP A 109 8.50 9.61 -10.26
N VAL A 110 7.20 9.97 -10.27
CA VAL A 110 6.18 9.12 -10.91
C VAL A 110 6.51 8.92 -12.39
N LYS A 111 6.90 9.97 -13.12
CA LYS A 111 7.27 9.90 -14.55
C LYS A 111 8.49 9.01 -14.81
N LYS A 112 9.44 8.91 -13.86
CA LYS A 112 10.58 7.99 -13.96
C LYS A 112 10.15 6.52 -13.90
N HIS A 113 9.07 6.21 -13.18
CA HIS A 113 8.54 4.85 -13.06
C HIS A 113 7.44 4.52 -14.09
N TYR A 114 6.70 5.54 -14.55
CA TYR A 114 5.53 5.40 -15.40
C TYR A 114 5.55 6.42 -16.53
N GLY A 115 5.79 5.92 -17.75
CA GLY A 115 5.58 6.70 -18.98
C GLY A 115 4.09 6.85 -19.33
N GLY A 116 3.79 7.79 -20.23
CA GLY A 116 2.44 7.92 -20.80
C GLY A 116 1.36 8.41 -19.84
N LEU A 117 1.74 9.11 -18.76
CA LEU A 117 0.77 9.71 -17.83
C LEU A 117 -0.09 10.77 -18.53
N ALA A 118 -1.41 10.57 -18.48
CA ALA A 118 -2.41 11.53 -18.94
C ALA A 118 -3.07 12.23 -17.75
N LEU A 119 -3.36 13.53 -17.87
CA LEU A 119 -4.16 14.25 -16.88
C LEU A 119 -5.57 13.65 -16.84
N SER A 120 -6.03 13.21 -15.66
CA SER A 120 -7.32 12.53 -15.49
C SER A 120 -8.33 13.35 -14.71
N GLN A 121 -7.88 14.29 -13.87
CA GLN A 121 -8.72 15.21 -13.11
C GLN A 121 -7.93 16.45 -12.73
N VAL A 122 -8.65 17.56 -12.58
CA VAL A 122 -8.14 18.81 -12.03
C VAL A 122 -9.06 19.26 -10.88
N PRO A 123 -8.52 19.95 -9.87
CA PRO A 123 -9.31 20.59 -8.82
C PRO A 123 -10.26 21.65 -9.40
N HIS A 124 -11.38 21.85 -8.72
CA HIS A 124 -12.38 22.87 -9.07
C HIS A 124 -12.27 24.11 -8.17
N GLY A 125 -11.38 24.08 -7.18
CA GLY A 125 -11.08 25.20 -6.29
C GLY A 125 -11.96 25.26 -5.05
N HIS A 126 -12.65 24.17 -4.70
CA HIS A 126 -13.55 24.14 -3.55
C HIS A 126 -12.89 23.65 -2.26
N SER A 127 -11.76 22.95 -2.34
CA SER A 127 -11.07 22.42 -1.16
C SER A 127 -9.59 22.16 -1.42
N LEU A 128 -8.75 22.35 -0.39
CA LEU A 128 -7.34 21.96 -0.42
C LEU A 128 -7.14 20.43 -0.46
N GLU A 129 -8.20 19.66 -0.21
CA GLU A 129 -8.17 18.19 -0.30
C GLU A 129 -8.47 17.68 -1.71
N GLU A 130 -8.89 18.56 -2.64
CA GLU A 130 -9.00 18.22 -4.06
C GLU A 130 -7.63 17.89 -4.66
N GLN A 131 -7.63 17.08 -5.71
CA GLN A 131 -6.40 16.55 -6.30
C GLN A 131 -6.31 16.81 -7.79
N THR A 132 -5.13 17.22 -8.24
CA THR A 132 -4.71 17.00 -9.63
C THR A 132 -4.34 15.53 -9.77
N GLY A 133 -4.92 14.83 -10.74
CA GLY A 133 -4.68 13.40 -10.95
C GLY A 133 -4.08 13.10 -12.31
N TYR A 134 -3.14 12.17 -12.32
CA TYR A 134 -2.54 11.61 -13.53
C TYR A 134 -2.81 10.12 -13.61
N ARG A 135 -3.08 9.59 -14.80
CA ARG A 135 -3.41 8.18 -15.00
C ARG A 135 -2.57 7.56 -16.11
N THR A 136 -2.22 6.29 -15.97
CA THR A 136 -1.67 5.46 -17.04
C THR A 136 -2.32 4.07 -16.99
N VAL A 137 -2.24 3.31 -18.08
CA VAL A 137 -2.71 1.92 -18.12
C VAL A 137 -1.50 1.00 -18.15
N PHE A 138 -1.53 -0.03 -17.31
CA PHE A 138 -0.51 -1.05 -17.21
C PHE A 138 -1.15 -2.42 -17.04
N ASN A 139 -1.02 -3.27 -18.06
CA ASN A 139 -1.72 -4.56 -18.16
C ASN A 139 -3.24 -4.36 -17.97
N HIS A 140 -3.84 -5.01 -16.98
CA HIS A 140 -5.26 -4.95 -16.65
C HIS A 140 -5.62 -3.87 -15.61
N TRP A 141 -4.67 -3.03 -15.21
CA TRP A 141 -4.88 -1.93 -14.27
C TRP A 141 -4.72 -0.57 -14.94
N ALA A 142 -5.67 0.32 -14.73
CA ALA A 142 -5.45 1.75 -14.77
C ALA A 142 -4.90 2.21 -13.42
N LEU A 143 -3.71 2.82 -13.44
CA LEU A 143 -3.05 3.38 -12.27
C LEU A 143 -3.25 4.88 -12.23
N GLY A 144 -3.78 5.40 -11.13
CA GLY A 144 -3.95 6.83 -10.86
C GLY A 144 -2.97 7.33 -9.80
N PHE A 145 -2.49 8.56 -9.97
CA PHE A 145 -1.56 9.24 -9.07
C PHE A 145 -2.11 10.62 -8.77
N GLY A 146 -2.51 10.85 -7.51
CA GLY A 146 -3.17 12.08 -7.08
C GLY A 146 -2.26 12.97 -6.23
N PHE A 147 -2.33 14.28 -6.50
CA PHE A 147 -1.56 15.33 -5.85
C PHE A 147 -2.53 16.36 -5.29
N LYS A 148 -2.61 16.49 -3.96
CA LYS A 148 -3.56 17.39 -3.28
C LYS A 148 -3.16 18.85 -3.42
N GLU A 149 -4.12 19.75 -3.59
CA GLU A 149 -3.89 21.19 -3.59
C GLU A 149 -3.19 21.71 -2.33
N LYS A 150 -3.42 21.06 -1.18
CA LYS A 150 -2.72 21.36 0.09
C LYS A 150 -1.19 21.19 -0.01
N ARG A 151 -0.72 20.23 -0.80
CA ARG A 151 0.71 19.90 -1.00
C ARG A 151 0.91 19.36 -2.42
N PRO A 152 0.82 20.24 -3.45
CA PRO A 152 0.61 19.84 -4.84
C PRO A 152 1.82 19.16 -5.47
N ASP A 153 3.01 19.33 -4.91
CA ASP A 153 4.24 18.73 -5.44
C ASP A 153 4.46 17.29 -4.95
N CYS A 154 3.66 16.82 -3.99
CA CYS A 154 3.87 15.51 -3.37
C CYS A 154 2.68 14.58 -3.57
N LEU A 155 2.97 13.36 -3.99
CA LEU A 155 2.00 12.30 -4.15
C LEU A 155 1.21 12.09 -2.86
N ALA A 156 -0.12 12.16 -2.97
CA ALA A 156 -1.05 12.03 -1.88
C ALA A 156 -1.93 10.78 -2.00
N SER A 157 -2.10 10.24 -3.21
CA SER A 157 -2.85 9.01 -3.43
C SER A 157 -2.31 8.18 -4.59
N VAL A 158 -2.48 6.86 -4.47
CA VAL A 158 -2.34 5.92 -5.58
C VAL A 158 -3.64 5.17 -5.75
N VAL A 159 -4.14 5.09 -6.97
CA VAL A 159 -5.40 4.42 -7.32
C VAL A 159 -5.10 3.25 -8.23
N PHE A 160 -5.72 2.10 -7.97
CA PHE A 160 -5.80 0.97 -8.88
C PHE A 160 -7.25 0.80 -9.27
N ASP A 161 -7.51 0.91 -10.56
CA ASP A 161 -8.81 0.68 -11.16
C ASP A 161 -8.62 -0.38 -12.23
N SER A 162 -9.24 -1.54 -12.07
CA SER A 162 -9.21 -2.56 -13.10
C SER A 162 -9.96 -2.03 -14.32
N ASP A 163 -9.29 -1.89 -15.46
CA ASP A 163 -9.95 -1.44 -16.69
C ASP A 163 -11.03 -2.47 -17.06
N LYS A 164 -12.21 -2.00 -17.43
CA LYS A 164 -13.38 -2.86 -17.72
C LYS A 164 -13.18 -3.77 -18.93
#